data_AF-A0A3E5A127-F1
#
_entry.id   AF-A0A3E5A127-F1
#
_cell.length_a   1.000
_cell.length_b   1.000
_cell.length_c   1.000
_cell.angle_alpha   90.00
_cell.angle_beta   90.00
_cell.angle_gamma   90.00
#
_symmetry.space_group_name_H-M   'P 1'
#
loop_
_entity.id
_entity.type
_entity.pdbx_description
1 polymer ?
#
loop_
_entity_poly.entity_id
_entity_poly.type
_entity_poly.pdbx_seq_one_letter_code
_entity_poly.pdbx_strand_id
1 'polypeptide(L)'
;MKLNRKELRKIQYDFNSCSNRLLQANYEDYADVLGKFVNYIDSTPIISDYIHDCGSCDWNLESEIKEVQSSYGRLIFSLGETDSEEIRNVYAVLRYLVENNSSVYRGVAMGYSSSSKWQDKIKGFNERFVMVLIRHVESYLTKVGIDMGIDEKNIYNVTVQNGQAIIANDNSSVTATTNIGATANDIEQLIAAVRTKMDTLTSDEDKEAASESLEVIEAEVISEKPKKSMIKTAIASLQAIKGTVEFGSAVAALIQFVEPMLS
;
A
#
# COMPACT_ATOMS: atom_id res chain seq x y z
N MET A 1 -16.71 -8.75 2.49
CA MET A 1 -15.61 -7.85 2.89
C MET A 1 -14.73 -7.63 1.67
N LYS A 2 -14.34 -6.40 1.32
CA LYS A 2 -13.43 -6.17 0.18
C LYS A 2 -12.00 -6.35 0.68
N LEU A 3 -11.45 -7.55 0.44
CA LEU A 3 -10.07 -7.89 0.81
C LEU A 3 -9.08 -6.88 0.21
N ASN A 4 -8.28 -6.23 1.06
CA ASN A 4 -7.18 -5.35 0.62
C ASN A 4 -5.80 -5.91 1.03
N ARG A 5 -4.72 -5.33 0.47
CA ARG A 5 -3.33 -5.77 0.72
C ARG A 5 -3.00 -5.86 2.22
N LYS A 6 -3.49 -4.92 3.04
CA LYS A 6 -3.23 -4.88 4.48
C LYS A 6 -3.98 -5.99 5.22
N GLU A 7 -5.22 -6.25 4.84
CA GLU A 7 -6.02 -7.35 5.39
C GLU A 7 -5.43 -8.71 5.04
N LEU A 8 -4.98 -8.91 3.78
CA LEU A 8 -4.33 -10.15 3.39
C LEU A 8 -3.02 -10.39 4.16
N ARG A 9 -2.18 -9.35 4.37
CA ARG A 9 -0.99 -9.45 5.22
C ARG A 9 -1.33 -9.89 6.66
N LYS A 10 -2.43 -9.40 7.22
CA LYS A 10 -2.90 -9.85 8.55
C LYS A 10 -3.34 -11.30 8.53
N ILE A 11 -4.13 -11.72 7.53
CA ILE A 11 -4.57 -13.11 7.37
C ILE A 11 -3.38 -14.05 7.25
N GLN A 12 -2.37 -13.71 6.43
CA GLN A 12 -1.13 -14.48 6.30
C GLN A 12 -0.40 -14.60 7.65
N TYR A 13 -0.27 -13.50 8.38
CA TYR A 13 0.36 -13.50 9.71
C TYR A 13 -0.41 -14.36 10.72
N ASP A 14 -1.73 -14.16 10.82
CA ASP A 14 -2.60 -14.86 11.76
C ASP A 14 -2.67 -16.36 11.42
N PHE A 15 -2.72 -16.72 10.13
CA PHE A 15 -2.66 -18.12 9.69
C PHE A 15 -1.34 -18.77 10.12
N ASN A 16 -0.19 -18.13 9.84
CA ASN A 16 1.11 -18.66 10.25
C ASN A 16 1.23 -18.80 11.78
N SER A 17 0.66 -17.85 12.53
CA SER A 17 0.63 -17.88 13.99
C SER A 17 -0.20 -19.07 14.51
N CYS A 18 -1.42 -19.26 13.99
CA CYS A 18 -2.30 -20.37 14.32
C CYS A 18 -1.70 -21.73 13.94
N SER A 19 -1.14 -21.83 12.73
CA SER A 19 -0.44 -23.02 12.22
C SER A 19 0.73 -23.39 13.13
N ASN A 20 1.63 -22.46 13.44
CA ASN A 20 2.78 -22.72 14.31
C ASN A 20 2.35 -23.15 15.72
N ARG A 21 1.30 -22.52 16.26
CA ARG A 21 0.74 -22.91 17.56
C ARG A 21 0.26 -24.36 17.56
N LEU A 22 -0.42 -24.81 16.50
CA LEU A 22 -0.86 -26.21 16.36
C LEU A 22 0.32 -27.18 16.21
N LEU A 23 1.29 -26.82 15.36
CA LEU A 23 2.46 -27.64 15.10
C LEU A 23 3.31 -27.89 16.36
N GLN A 24 3.34 -26.93 17.28
CA GLN A 24 4.11 -26.98 18.53
C GLN A 24 3.27 -27.40 19.75
N ALA A 25 1.98 -27.68 19.59
CA ALA A 25 1.09 -27.98 20.71
C ALA A 25 1.56 -29.20 21.52
N ASN A 26 1.41 -29.10 22.84
CA ASN A 26 1.56 -30.26 23.72
C ASN A 26 0.45 -31.28 23.41
N TYR A 27 0.75 -32.57 23.49
CA TYR A 27 -0.24 -33.63 23.24
C TYR A 27 -1.48 -33.54 24.15
N GLU A 28 -1.35 -32.99 25.37
CA GLU A 28 -2.46 -32.81 26.32
C GLU A 28 -3.41 -31.70 25.88
N ASP A 29 -2.88 -30.60 25.34
CA ASP A 29 -3.66 -29.44 24.90
C ASP A 29 -4.06 -29.51 23.42
N TYR A 30 -3.65 -30.57 22.71
CA TYR A 30 -3.71 -30.63 21.26
C TYR A 30 -5.13 -30.48 20.70
N ALA A 31 -6.12 -31.09 21.33
CA ALA A 31 -7.52 -31.04 20.89
C ALA A 31 -8.05 -29.60 20.87
N ASP A 32 -7.80 -28.84 21.94
CA ASP A 32 -8.22 -27.44 22.05
C ASP A 32 -7.50 -26.54 21.04
N VAL A 33 -6.21 -26.79 20.79
CA VAL A 33 -5.43 -26.04 19.81
C VAL A 33 -5.87 -26.37 18.39
N LEU A 34 -6.15 -27.64 18.09
CA LEU A 34 -6.69 -28.06 16.79
C LEU A 34 -8.05 -27.44 16.53
N GLY A 35 -8.95 -27.42 17.53
CA GLY A 35 -10.23 -26.74 17.43
C GLY A 35 -10.09 -25.25 17.08
N LYS A 36 -9.14 -24.55 17.70
CA LYS A 36 -8.86 -23.14 17.37
C LYS A 36 -8.35 -22.96 15.94
N PHE A 37 -7.52 -23.88 15.45
CA PHE A 37 -7.02 -23.84 14.08
C PHE A 37 -8.14 -24.07 13.05
N VAL A 38 -8.97 -25.11 13.24
CA VAL A 38 -10.11 -25.39 12.36
C VAL A 38 -11.11 -24.22 12.38
N ASN A 39 -11.44 -23.68 13.55
CA ASN A 39 -12.32 -22.52 13.66
C ASN A 39 -11.76 -21.28 12.95
N TYR A 40 -10.43 -21.07 12.98
CA TYR A 40 -9.79 -19.97 12.25
C TYR A 40 -9.93 -20.14 10.73
N ILE A 41 -9.72 -21.37 10.22
CA ILE A 41 -9.96 -21.70 8.80
C ILE A 41 -11.41 -21.39 8.42
N ASP A 42 -12.37 -21.89 9.19
CA ASP A 42 -13.80 -21.78 8.89
C ASP A 42 -14.32 -20.34 8.96
N SER A 43 -13.74 -19.53 9.86
CA SER A 43 -14.12 -18.12 10.04
C SER A 43 -13.39 -17.16 9.09
N THR A 44 -12.48 -17.65 8.24
CA THR A 44 -11.68 -16.84 7.32
C THR A 44 -12.10 -17.12 5.87
N PRO A 45 -13.00 -16.31 5.27
CA PRO A 45 -13.63 -16.62 3.98
C PRO A 45 -12.67 -16.99 2.85
N ILE A 46 -11.58 -16.24 2.69
CA ILE A 46 -10.59 -16.51 1.62
C ILE A 46 -9.95 -17.91 1.75
N ILE A 47 -9.81 -18.43 2.98
CA ILE A 47 -9.24 -19.77 3.22
C ILE A 47 -10.34 -20.82 3.09
N SER A 48 -11.51 -20.58 3.72
CA SER A 48 -12.62 -21.53 3.64
C SER A 48 -13.06 -21.73 2.20
N ASP A 49 -13.22 -20.66 1.42
CA ASP A 49 -13.68 -20.72 0.03
C ASP A 49 -12.67 -21.51 -0.82
N TYR A 50 -11.37 -21.25 -0.66
CA TYR A 50 -10.31 -22.02 -1.32
C TYR A 50 -10.38 -23.53 -1.05
N ILE A 51 -10.65 -23.92 0.20
CA ILE A 51 -10.79 -25.33 0.57
C ILE A 51 -12.07 -25.93 -0.03
N HIS A 52 -13.19 -25.21 -0.01
CA HIS A 52 -14.45 -25.68 -0.60
C HIS A 52 -14.38 -25.81 -2.13
N ASP A 53 -13.62 -24.93 -2.79
CA ASP A 53 -13.36 -24.99 -4.24
C ASP A 53 -12.57 -26.25 -4.64
N CYS A 54 -11.88 -26.90 -3.69
CA CYS A 54 -11.23 -28.20 -3.91
C CYS A 54 -12.21 -29.40 -3.88
N GLY A 55 -13.49 -29.15 -3.59
CA GLY A 55 -14.55 -30.16 -3.54
C GLY A 55 -14.74 -30.82 -2.17
N SER A 56 -15.69 -31.76 -2.10
CA SER A 56 -16.01 -32.51 -0.87
C SER A 56 -15.16 -33.76 -0.73
N CYS A 57 -14.82 -34.17 0.49
CA CYS A 57 -14.17 -35.46 0.75
C CYS A 57 -15.14 -36.61 0.40
N ASP A 58 -14.69 -37.60 -0.37
CA ASP A 58 -15.51 -38.76 -0.76
C ASP A 58 -15.43 -39.92 0.24
N TRP A 59 -14.60 -39.77 1.28
CA TRP A 59 -14.36 -40.82 2.25
C TRP A 59 -15.51 -40.97 3.23
N ASN A 60 -15.73 -42.20 3.67
CA ASN A 60 -16.49 -42.43 4.89
C ASN A 60 -15.58 -42.15 6.10
N LEU A 61 -15.52 -40.88 6.52
CA LEU A 61 -14.63 -40.41 7.59
C LEU A 61 -14.77 -41.20 8.89
N GLU A 62 -15.99 -41.60 9.25
CA GLU A 62 -16.22 -42.42 10.44
C GLU A 62 -15.50 -43.78 10.34
N SER A 63 -15.64 -44.45 9.20
CA SER A 63 -14.99 -45.74 8.94
C SER A 63 -13.46 -45.60 8.88
N GLU A 64 -12.96 -44.65 8.10
CA GLU A 64 -11.52 -44.41 7.91
C GLU A 64 -10.82 -44.10 9.24
N ILE A 65 -11.39 -43.20 10.03
CA ILE A 65 -10.81 -42.82 11.33
C ILE A 65 -10.85 -44.00 12.29
N LYS A 66 -11.94 -44.76 12.32
CA LYS A 66 -12.06 -45.94 13.18
C LYS A 66 -11.05 -47.03 12.80
N GLU A 67 -10.81 -47.23 11.51
CA GLU A 67 -9.82 -48.18 11.02
C GLU A 67 -8.40 -47.77 11.44
N VAL A 68 -8.03 -46.51 11.22
CA VAL A 68 -6.72 -45.99 11.65
C VAL A 68 -6.54 -46.07 13.16
N GLN A 69 -7.55 -45.68 13.95
CA GLN A 69 -7.51 -45.78 15.43
C GLN A 69 -7.38 -47.23 15.91
N SER A 70 -8.11 -48.16 15.29
CA SER A 70 -8.10 -49.58 15.66
C SER A 70 -6.88 -50.35 15.14
N SER A 71 -6.07 -49.71 14.28
CA SER A 71 -4.84 -50.30 13.74
C SER A 71 -3.69 -50.37 14.73
N TYR A 72 -3.80 -49.67 15.87
CA TYR A 72 -2.74 -49.52 16.88
C TYR A 72 -1.40 -49.03 16.29
N GLY A 73 -1.48 -48.11 15.31
CA GLY A 73 -0.32 -47.48 14.67
C GLY A 73 0.24 -48.23 13.46
N ARG A 74 -0.49 -49.21 12.92
CA ARG A 74 -0.13 -49.91 11.67
C ARG A 74 -0.58 -49.15 10.42
N LEU A 75 -1.55 -48.26 10.56
CA LEU A 75 -2.10 -47.45 9.47
C LEU A 75 -1.91 -45.96 9.76
N ILE A 76 -1.84 -45.20 8.67
CA ILE A 76 -1.91 -43.74 8.63
C ILE A 76 -2.89 -43.36 7.52
N PHE A 77 -3.39 -42.13 7.56
CA PHE A 77 -4.26 -41.64 6.49
C PHE A 77 -3.47 -41.51 5.19
N SER A 78 -4.14 -41.80 4.07
CA SER A 78 -3.66 -41.34 2.77
C SER A 78 -3.83 -39.81 2.68
N LEU A 79 -3.23 -39.17 1.69
CA LEU A 79 -3.44 -37.74 1.44
C LEU A 79 -4.40 -37.55 0.26
N GLY A 80 -4.22 -38.35 -0.78
CA GLY A 80 -4.85 -38.18 -2.09
C GLY A 80 -3.77 -38.24 -3.17
N GLU A 81 -4.18 -38.23 -4.44
CA GLU A 81 -3.26 -38.27 -5.58
C GLU A 81 -3.05 -36.87 -6.21
N THR A 82 -3.90 -35.91 -5.87
CA THR A 82 -3.84 -34.53 -6.38
C THR A 82 -3.85 -33.50 -5.24
N ASP A 83 -3.30 -32.31 -5.48
CA ASP A 83 -3.29 -31.21 -4.51
C ASP A 83 -4.68 -30.91 -3.92
N SER A 84 -5.73 -30.90 -4.76
CA SER A 84 -7.11 -30.68 -4.32
C SER A 84 -7.62 -31.80 -3.39
N GLU A 85 -7.22 -33.04 -3.66
CA GLU A 85 -7.53 -34.17 -2.79
C GLU A 85 -6.80 -34.08 -1.45
N GLU A 86 -5.52 -33.73 -1.46
CA GLU A 86 -4.76 -33.52 -0.24
C GLU A 86 -5.42 -32.47 0.65
N ILE A 87 -5.83 -31.34 0.06
CA ILE A 87 -6.49 -30.24 0.78
C ILE A 87 -7.82 -30.69 1.39
N ARG A 88 -8.74 -31.24 0.56
CA ARG A 88 -10.09 -31.60 1.01
C ARG A 88 -10.07 -32.74 2.03
N ASN A 89 -9.21 -33.74 1.84
CA ASN A 89 -9.14 -34.92 2.70
C ASN A 89 -8.51 -34.57 4.05
N VAL A 90 -7.37 -33.87 4.05
CA VAL A 90 -6.71 -33.47 5.30
C VAL A 90 -7.63 -32.57 6.11
N TYR A 91 -8.23 -31.54 5.49
CA TYR A 91 -9.17 -30.66 6.19
C TYR A 91 -10.39 -31.42 6.74
N ALA A 92 -11.00 -32.31 5.96
CA ALA A 92 -12.15 -33.10 6.39
C ALA A 92 -11.84 -33.98 7.61
N VAL A 93 -10.67 -34.63 7.63
CA VAL A 93 -10.21 -35.41 8.78
C VAL A 93 -10.01 -34.51 10.01
N LEU A 94 -9.32 -33.37 9.87
CA LEU A 94 -9.09 -32.46 11.00
C LEU A 94 -10.40 -31.93 11.59
N ARG A 95 -11.34 -31.55 10.73
CA ARG A 95 -12.67 -31.09 11.15
C ARG A 95 -13.45 -32.19 11.86
N TYR A 96 -13.47 -33.41 11.32
CA TYR A 96 -14.13 -34.55 11.98
C TYR A 96 -13.56 -34.83 13.38
N LEU A 97 -12.22 -34.76 13.53
CA LEU A 97 -11.56 -34.98 14.81
C LEU A 97 -11.98 -33.94 15.86
N VAL A 98 -12.17 -32.68 15.45
CA VAL A 98 -12.67 -31.59 16.31
C VAL A 98 -14.14 -31.82 16.69
N GLU A 99 -15.00 -32.11 15.71
CA GLU A 99 -16.44 -32.29 15.92
C GLU A 99 -16.76 -33.48 16.85
N ASN A 100 -15.95 -34.54 16.79
CA ASN A 100 -16.14 -35.76 17.58
C ASN A 100 -15.29 -35.82 18.85
N ASN A 101 -14.58 -34.74 19.19
CA ASN A 101 -13.66 -34.65 20.34
C ASN A 101 -12.73 -35.88 20.45
N SER A 102 -12.21 -36.33 19.30
CA SER A 102 -11.44 -37.57 19.22
C SER A 102 -10.05 -37.37 19.81
N SER A 103 -9.61 -38.29 20.69
CA SER A 103 -8.25 -38.26 21.24
C SER A 103 -7.21 -38.53 20.16
N VAL A 104 -6.64 -37.47 19.60
CA VAL A 104 -5.73 -37.54 18.45
C VAL A 104 -4.49 -38.36 18.78
N TYR A 105 -3.88 -38.14 19.94
CA TYR A 105 -2.61 -38.79 20.31
C TYR A 105 -2.76 -40.28 20.69
N ARG A 106 -3.90 -40.69 21.26
CA ARG A 106 -4.17 -42.10 21.64
C ARG A 106 -4.71 -42.97 20.51
N GLY A 107 -5.10 -42.35 19.40
CA GLY A 107 -5.68 -43.04 18.26
C GLY A 107 -4.89 -42.77 16.98
N VAL A 108 -5.24 -41.68 16.29
CA VAL A 108 -4.78 -41.45 14.91
C VAL A 108 -3.28 -41.17 14.79
N ALA A 109 -2.67 -40.51 15.78
CA ALA A 109 -1.25 -40.15 15.70
C ALA A 109 -0.30 -41.34 15.92
N MET A 110 -0.81 -42.50 16.36
CA MET A 110 0.03 -43.64 16.75
C MET A 110 0.93 -44.16 15.64
N GLY A 111 0.45 -44.16 14.39
CA GLY A 111 1.18 -44.64 13.22
C GLY A 111 2.20 -43.65 12.65
N TYR A 112 2.24 -42.43 13.18
CA TYR A 112 3.10 -41.38 12.65
C TYR A 112 4.48 -41.30 13.31
N SER A 113 4.73 -42.08 14.37
CA SER A 113 6.05 -42.22 14.99
C SER A 113 6.21 -43.57 15.68
N SER A 114 7.38 -44.20 15.51
CA SER A 114 7.77 -45.41 16.23
C SER A 114 8.15 -45.15 17.69
N SER A 115 8.31 -43.89 18.11
CA SER A 115 8.59 -43.52 19.50
C SER A 115 7.44 -43.93 20.44
N SER A 116 7.79 -44.23 21.68
CA SER A 116 6.82 -44.48 22.76
C SER A 116 6.24 -43.18 23.35
N LYS A 117 6.80 -42.02 23.03
CA LYS A 117 6.34 -40.72 23.57
C LYS A 117 5.16 -40.18 22.75
N TRP A 118 4.08 -39.82 23.44
CA TRP A 118 2.88 -39.22 22.81
C TRP A 118 3.19 -37.92 22.05
N GLN A 119 4.09 -37.10 22.58
CA GLN A 119 4.50 -35.87 21.93
C GLN A 119 5.15 -36.12 20.56
N ASP A 120 5.98 -37.16 20.43
CA ASP A 120 6.66 -37.49 19.17
C ASP A 120 5.66 -38.00 18.12
N LYS A 121 4.61 -38.71 18.57
CA LYS A 121 3.50 -39.16 17.70
C LYS A 121 2.71 -37.99 17.15
N ILE A 122 2.35 -37.03 18.01
CA ILE A 122 1.67 -35.79 17.58
C ILE A 122 2.55 -34.97 16.64
N LYS A 123 3.86 -34.85 16.91
CA LYS A 123 4.79 -34.19 15.99
C LYS A 123 4.82 -34.88 14.62
N GLY A 124 4.90 -36.21 14.60
CA GLY A 124 4.86 -36.96 13.34
C GLY A 124 3.56 -36.76 12.57
N PHE A 125 2.41 -36.72 13.27
CA PHE A 125 1.11 -36.42 12.65
C PHE A 125 1.08 -35.01 12.08
N ASN A 126 1.57 -34.03 12.84
CA ASN A 126 1.69 -32.65 12.40
C ASN A 126 2.58 -32.51 11.16
N GLU A 127 3.77 -33.09 11.17
CA GLU A 127 4.77 -32.97 10.10
C GLU A 127 4.34 -33.64 8.79
N ARG A 128 3.66 -34.79 8.88
CA ARG A 128 3.34 -35.61 7.69
C ARG A 128 1.91 -35.44 7.19
N PHE A 129 0.98 -34.97 8.02
CA PHE A 129 -0.43 -34.85 7.67
C PHE A 129 -0.90 -33.39 7.72
N VAL A 130 -0.85 -32.75 8.90
CA VAL A 130 -1.35 -31.36 9.08
C VAL A 130 -0.59 -30.34 8.23
N MET A 131 0.74 -30.49 8.15
CA MET A 131 1.62 -29.61 7.38
C MET A 131 1.26 -29.55 5.89
N VAL A 132 0.66 -30.61 5.34
CA VAL A 132 0.23 -30.66 3.94
C VAL A 132 -0.81 -29.58 3.66
N LEU A 133 -1.87 -29.53 4.47
CA LEU A 133 -2.90 -28.49 4.37
C LEU A 133 -2.31 -27.09 4.63
N ILE A 134 -1.45 -26.94 5.65
CA ILE A 134 -0.83 -25.65 5.97
C ILE A 134 -0.07 -25.10 4.78
N ARG A 135 0.76 -25.92 4.12
CA ARG A 135 1.57 -25.50 2.97
C ARG A 135 0.72 -25.12 1.76
N HIS A 136 -0.36 -25.86 1.49
CA HIS A 136 -1.27 -25.54 0.39
C HIS A 136 -1.96 -24.19 0.61
N VAL A 137 -2.46 -23.95 1.82
CA VAL A 137 -3.09 -22.66 2.17
C VAL A 137 -2.07 -21.52 2.17
N GLU A 138 -0.88 -21.70 2.75
CA GLU A 138 0.20 -20.71 2.70
C GLU A 138 0.59 -20.36 1.25
N SER A 139 0.73 -21.36 0.39
CA SER A 139 1.06 -21.17 -1.02
C SER A 139 -0.04 -20.38 -1.73
N TYR A 140 -1.31 -20.73 -1.49
CA TYR A 140 -2.46 -20.02 -2.04
C TYR A 140 -2.47 -18.55 -1.59
N LEU A 141 -2.39 -18.29 -0.28
CA LEU A 141 -2.36 -16.92 0.26
C LEU A 141 -1.17 -16.11 -0.27
N THR A 142 -0.03 -16.76 -0.50
CA THR A 142 1.16 -16.14 -1.10
C THR A 142 0.91 -15.75 -2.55
N LYS A 143 0.33 -16.65 -3.36
CA LYS A 143 -0.03 -16.38 -4.77
C LYS A 143 -1.03 -15.23 -4.86
N VAL A 144 -2.09 -15.23 -4.06
CA VAL A 144 -3.04 -14.10 -3.98
C VAL A 144 -2.31 -12.81 -3.59
N GLY A 145 -1.35 -12.89 -2.66
CA GLY A 145 -0.54 -11.73 -2.27
C GLY A 145 0.29 -11.14 -3.42
N ILE A 146 0.89 -12.01 -4.23
CA ILE A 146 1.62 -11.63 -5.44
C ILE A 146 0.66 -10.96 -6.43
N ASP A 147 -0.48 -11.57 -6.72
CA ASP A 147 -1.49 -11.03 -7.65
C ASP A 147 -2.06 -9.69 -7.18
N MET A 148 -2.14 -9.48 -5.86
CA MET A 148 -2.55 -8.21 -5.27
C MET A 148 -1.44 -7.15 -5.26
N GLY A 149 -0.20 -7.47 -5.60
CA GLY A 149 0.95 -6.55 -5.54
C GLY A 149 1.40 -6.23 -4.11
N ILE A 150 1.35 -7.20 -3.20
CA ILE A 150 1.79 -7.02 -1.80
C ILE A 150 3.25 -6.56 -1.71
N ASP A 151 4.12 -7.06 -2.60
CA ASP A 151 5.55 -6.77 -2.63
C ASP A 151 5.94 -5.69 -3.65
N GLU A 152 4.97 -5.12 -4.36
CA GLU A 152 5.20 -3.96 -5.21
C GLU A 152 5.53 -2.76 -4.32
N LYS A 153 6.77 -2.30 -4.37
CA LYS A 153 7.15 -1.01 -3.79
C LYS A 153 6.47 0.08 -4.60
N ASN A 154 5.56 0.82 -3.97
CA ASN A 154 5.10 2.10 -4.52
C ASN A 154 6.31 3.03 -4.60
N ILE A 155 6.91 3.16 -5.79
CA ILE A 155 8.00 4.11 -6.02
C ILE A 155 7.35 5.47 -6.19
N TYR A 156 7.42 6.29 -5.15
CA TYR A 156 7.00 7.68 -5.23
C TYR A 156 8.09 8.46 -5.95
N ASN A 157 7.84 8.85 -7.20
CA ASN A 157 8.70 9.78 -7.91
C ASN A 157 8.40 11.19 -7.41
N VAL A 158 9.12 11.63 -6.38
CA VAL A 158 9.02 12.99 -5.85
C VAL A 158 9.82 13.93 -6.72
N THR A 159 9.14 14.76 -7.49
CA THR A 159 9.76 15.87 -8.22
C THR A 159 9.34 17.17 -7.56
N VAL A 160 10.30 17.97 -7.11
CA VAL A 160 10.04 19.30 -6.55
C VAL A 160 10.24 20.33 -7.66
N GLN A 161 9.17 21.01 -8.06
CA GLN A 161 9.23 22.17 -8.95
C GLN A 161 8.62 23.36 -8.21
N ASN A 162 9.36 24.47 -8.15
CA ASN A 162 8.93 25.74 -7.56
C ASN A 162 8.34 25.63 -6.13
N GLY A 163 8.94 24.81 -5.26
CA GLY A 163 8.52 24.69 -3.86
C GLY A 163 7.25 23.86 -3.61
N GLN A 164 6.66 23.27 -4.65
CA GLN A 164 5.56 22.31 -4.52
C GLN A 164 6.07 20.89 -4.77
N ALA A 165 5.73 19.97 -3.85
CA ALA A 165 6.05 18.55 -4.00
C ALA A 165 4.98 17.87 -4.86
N ILE A 166 5.38 17.33 -6.01
CA ILE A 166 4.50 16.52 -6.85
C ILE A 166 4.71 15.05 -6.47
N ILE A 167 3.61 14.38 -6.08
CA ILE A 167 3.60 12.95 -5.76
C ILE A 167 2.78 12.27 -6.85
N ALA A 168 3.44 11.40 -7.63
CA ALA A 168 2.79 10.60 -8.67
C ALA A 168 3.08 9.10 -8.44
N ASN A 169 2.06 8.26 -8.66
CA ASN A 169 2.14 6.80 -8.57
C ASN A 169 2.16 6.18 -9.98
N ASP A 170 2.81 5.01 -10.13
CA ASP A 170 2.65 4.11 -11.29
C ASP A 170 2.74 4.79 -12.67
N ASN A 171 3.87 5.45 -12.95
CA ASN A 171 4.14 6.11 -14.24
C ASN A 171 3.16 7.23 -14.64
N SER A 172 2.30 7.70 -13.72
CA SER A 172 1.48 8.88 -13.97
C SER A 172 2.36 10.14 -14.03
N SER A 173 2.21 10.93 -15.09
CA SER A 173 2.79 12.27 -15.16
C SER A 173 1.78 13.26 -14.60
N VAL A 174 2.02 13.79 -13.41
CA VAL A 174 1.24 14.90 -12.86
C VAL A 174 1.89 16.19 -13.31
N THR A 175 1.28 16.88 -14.29
CA THR A 175 1.69 18.23 -14.67
C THR A 175 1.05 19.21 -13.72
N ALA A 176 1.82 19.79 -12.79
CA ALA A 176 1.38 20.93 -12.01
C ALA A 176 1.40 22.17 -12.92
N THR A 177 0.27 22.52 -13.50
CA THR A 177 0.09 23.84 -14.11
C THR A 177 -0.21 24.81 -12.98
N THR A 178 0.78 25.60 -12.55
CA THR A 178 0.51 26.79 -11.76
C THR A 178 -0.27 27.76 -12.64
N ASN A 179 -1.59 27.63 -12.64
CA ASN A 179 -2.46 28.68 -13.12
C ASN A 179 -2.32 29.82 -12.11
N ILE A 180 -1.49 30.80 -12.45
CA ILE A 180 -1.42 32.09 -11.78
C ILE A 180 -2.71 32.87 -12.14
N GLY A 181 -3.87 32.32 -11.77
CA GLY A 181 -5.21 32.79 -12.16
C GLY A 181 -5.75 33.91 -11.27
N ALA A 182 -4.92 34.45 -10.37
CA ALA A 182 -5.29 35.53 -9.45
C ALA A 182 -4.51 36.83 -9.69
N THR A 183 -3.58 36.90 -10.66
CA THR A 183 -2.59 38.01 -10.74
C THR A 183 -2.78 39.00 -11.88
N ALA A 184 -3.47 38.67 -12.98
CA ALA A 184 -3.53 39.55 -14.15
C ALA A 184 -4.17 40.91 -13.84
N ASN A 185 -5.28 40.91 -13.09
CA ASN A 185 -5.97 42.15 -12.72
C ASN A 185 -5.18 42.96 -11.68
N ASP A 186 -4.49 42.28 -10.77
CA ASP A 186 -3.68 42.93 -9.71
C ASP A 186 -2.41 43.56 -10.29
N ILE A 187 -1.76 42.91 -11.27
CA ILE A 187 -0.59 43.50 -11.93
C ILE A 187 -0.97 44.65 -12.84
N GLU A 188 -2.08 44.56 -13.57
CA GLU A 188 -2.61 45.66 -14.37
C GLU A 188 -2.87 46.90 -13.49
N GLN A 189 -3.44 46.71 -12.30
CA GLN A 189 -3.64 47.80 -11.33
C GLN A 189 -2.33 48.39 -10.81
N LEU A 190 -1.34 47.55 -10.48
CA LEU A 190 -0.04 48.02 -10.03
C LEU A 190 0.73 48.78 -11.12
N ILE A 191 0.70 48.29 -12.36
CA ILE A 191 1.30 48.97 -13.52
C ILE A 191 0.59 50.31 -13.78
N ALA A 192 -0.74 50.34 -13.75
CA ALA A 192 -1.51 51.58 -13.90
C ALA A 192 -1.19 52.60 -12.78
N ALA A 193 -0.98 52.14 -11.55
CA ALA A 193 -0.58 52.98 -10.43
C ALA A 193 0.81 53.61 -10.66
N VAL A 194 1.79 52.84 -11.14
CA VAL A 194 3.12 53.38 -11.49
C VAL A 194 3.01 54.37 -12.65
N ARG A 195 2.27 54.05 -13.72
CA ARG A 195 2.03 54.95 -14.86
C ARG A 195 1.42 56.28 -14.42
N THR A 196 0.43 56.26 -13.54
CA THR A 196 -0.21 57.49 -13.01
C THR A 196 0.78 58.34 -12.22
N LYS A 197 1.73 57.72 -11.51
CA LYS A 197 2.74 58.43 -10.71
C LYS A 197 3.97 58.87 -11.53
N MET A 198 4.18 58.32 -12.73
CA MET A 198 5.22 58.78 -13.66
C MET A 198 5.00 60.24 -14.09
N ASP A 199 3.77 60.73 -14.11
CA ASP A 199 3.46 62.14 -14.40
C ASP A 199 4.10 63.11 -13.39
N THR A 200 4.45 62.62 -12.20
CA THR A 200 5.15 63.39 -11.17
C THR A 200 6.66 63.49 -11.38
N LEU A 201 7.22 62.75 -12.33
CA LEU A 201 8.63 62.83 -12.70
C LEU A 201 8.89 64.11 -13.51
N THR A 202 10.02 64.75 -13.27
CA THR A 202 10.41 66.00 -13.95
C THR A 202 11.33 65.80 -15.15
N SER A 203 11.92 64.61 -15.29
CA SER A 203 12.82 64.24 -16.39
C SER A 203 12.07 63.42 -17.43
N ASP A 204 12.11 63.85 -18.69
CA ASP A 204 11.51 63.10 -19.79
C ASP A 204 12.27 61.79 -20.07
N GLU A 205 13.60 61.77 -19.88
CA GLU A 205 14.41 60.55 -19.97
C GLU A 205 14.00 59.50 -18.92
N ASP A 206 13.69 59.93 -17.70
CA ASP A 206 13.23 59.02 -16.65
C ASP A 206 11.82 58.48 -16.94
N LYS A 207 10.95 59.29 -17.56
CA LYS A 207 9.61 58.85 -17.97
C LYS A 207 9.67 57.80 -19.08
N GLU A 208 10.51 58.01 -20.07
CA GLU A 208 10.74 57.04 -21.14
C GLU A 208 11.31 55.73 -20.58
N ALA A 209 12.35 55.81 -19.75
CA ALA A 209 12.95 54.64 -19.11
C ALA A 209 11.95 53.87 -18.23
N ALA A 210 11.08 54.58 -17.50
CA ALA A 210 10.01 53.96 -16.72
C ALA A 210 8.99 53.24 -17.61
N SER A 211 8.56 53.89 -18.69
CA SER A 211 7.56 53.33 -19.61
C SER A 211 8.07 52.06 -20.28
N GLU A 212 9.29 52.08 -20.82
CA GLU A 212 9.93 50.91 -21.44
C GLU A 212 10.07 49.75 -20.44
N SER A 213 10.44 50.07 -19.20
CA SER A 213 10.58 49.05 -18.14
C SER A 213 9.23 48.43 -17.76
N LEU A 214 8.16 49.22 -17.70
CA LEU A 214 6.81 48.72 -17.43
C LEU A 214 6.28 47.84 -18.56
N GLU A 215 6.53 48.20 -19.83
CA GLU A 215 6.15 47.37 -20.98
C GLU A 215 6.84 46.01 -20.97
N VAL A 216 8.14 45.99 -20.63
CA VAL A 216 8.89 44.73 -20.47
C VAL A 216 8.29 43.86 -19.36
N ILE A 217 7.93 44.45 -18.21
CA ILE A 217 7.31 43.70 -17.11
C ILE A 217 5.93 43.17 -17.52
N GLU A 218 5.11 43.98 -18.17
CA GLU A 218 3.77 43.61 -18.66
C GLU A 218 3.84 42.44 -19.64
N ALA A 219 4.70 42.54 -20.66
CA ALA A 219 4.87 41.49 -21.67
C ALA A 219 5.43 40.20 -21.09
N GLU A 220 6.40 40.27 -20.18
CA GLU A 220 7.03 39.11 -19.59
C GLU A 220 6.14 38.42 -18.56
N VAL A 221 5.32 39.15 -17.79
CA VAL A 221 4.43 38.54 -16.78
C VAL A 221 3.26 37.78 -17.42
N ILE A 222 2.78 38.22 -18.59
CA ILE A 222 1.69 37.56 -19.32
C ILE A 222 2.22 36.42 -20.23
N SER A 223 3.53 36.35 -20.44
CA SER A 223 4.16 35.32 -21.27
C SER A 223 4.03 33.92 -20.68
N GLU A 224 3.79 32.91 -21.53
CA GLU A 224 3.84 31.49 -21.13
C GLU A 224 5.24 31.06 -20.62
N LYS A 225 6.29 31.80 -21.00
CA LYS A 225 7.69 31.55 -20.62
C LYS A 225 8.39 32.87 -20.26
N PRO A 226 8.16 33.41 -19.06
CA PRO A 226 8.78 34.65 -18.62
C PRO A 226 10.31 34.54 -18.57
N LYS A 227 11.00 35.50 -19.15
CA LYS A 227 12.45 35.66 -19.06
C LYS A 227 12.80 36.45 -17.81
N LYS A 228 13.13 35.72 -16.73
CA LYS A 228 13.55 36.29 -15.43
C LYS A 228 14.63 37.37 -15.55
N SER A 229 15.57 37.24 -16.50
CA SER A 229 16.62 38.24 -16.71
C SER A 229 16.07 39.59 -17.19
N MET A 230 15.05 39.59 -18.05
CA MET A 230 14.45 40.82 -18.60
C MET A 230 13.65 41.56 -17.52
N ILE A 231 12.89 40.82 -16.71
CA ILE A 231 12.16 41.38 -15.57
C ILE A 231 13.13 42.01 -14.55
N LYS A 232 14.26 41.35 -14.25
CA LYS A 232 15.30 41.91 -13.35
C LYS A 232 15.90 43.21 -13.89
N THR A 233 16.18 43.27 -15.19
CA THR A 233 16.71 44.49 -15.83
C THR A 233 15.71 45.63 -15.76
N ALA A 234 14.42 45.37 -16.05
CA ALA A 234 13.37 46.36 -15.96
C ALA A 234 13.17 46.89 -14.53
N ILE A 235 13.21 46.00 -13.52
CA ILE A 235 13.14 46.40 -12.11
C ILE A 235 14.33 47.28 -11.73
N ALA A 236 15.56 46.92 -12.13
CA ALA A 236 16.75 47.71 -11.83
C ALA A 236 16.67 49.12 -12.45
N SER A 237 16.11 49.22 -13.66
CA SER A 237 15.85 50.51 -14.33
C SER A 237 14.85 51.36 -13.54
N LEU A 238 13.71 50.78 -13.13
CA LEU A 238 12.71 51.48 -12.31
C LEU A 238 13.25 51.95 -10.95
N GLN A 239 14.13 51.16 -10.33
CA GLN A 239 14.77 51.50 -9.05
C GLN A 239 15.82 52.61 -9.18
N ALA A 240 16.42 52.78 -10.37
CA ALA A 240 17.43 53.80 -10.61
C ALA A 240 16.83 55.22 -10.74
N ILE A 241 15.55 55.31 -11.06
CA ILE A 241 14.82 56.56 -11.25
C ILE A 241 14.61 57.25 -9.89
N LYS A 242 15.15 58.46 -9.75
CA LYS A 242 15.00 59.29 -8.54
C LYS A 242 13.68 60.09 -8.61
N GLY A 243 12.57 59.40 -8.39
CA GLY A 243 11.24 60.00 -8.40
C GLY A 243 10.77 60.57 -7.05
N THR A 244 9.50 61.00 -7.02
CA THR A 244 8.81 61.38 -5.79
C THR A 244 8.64 60.17 -4.86
N VAL A 245 8.38 60.43 -3.57
CA VAL A 245 8.09 59.37 -2.59
C VAL A 245 6.91 58.50 -3.04
N GLU A 246 5.90 59.11 -3.67
CA GLU A 246 4.74 58.41 -4.20
C GLU A 246 5.10 57.47 -5.35
N PHE A 247 5.93 57.91 -6.29
CA PHE A 247 6.44 57.07 -7.37
C PHE A 247 7.26 55.89 -6.82
N GLY A 248 8.20 56.16 -5.90
CA GLY A 248 9.01 55.12 -5.26
C GLY A 248 8.16 54.08 -4.53
N SER A 249 7.07 54.50 -3.88
CA SER A 249 6.14 53.58 -3.21
C SER A 249 5.37 52.68 -4.19
N ALA A 250 4.93 53.23 -5.33
CA ALA A 250 4.24 52.46 -6.36
C ALA A 250 5.18 51.43 -7.02
N VAL A 251 6.42 51.83 -7.29
CA VAL A 251 7.47 50.94 -7.81
C VAL A 251 7.78 49.82 -6.82
N ALA A 252 7.91 50.12 -5.52
CA ALA A 252 8.15 49.10 -4.50
C ALA A 252 7.02 48.05 -4.41
N ALA A 253 5.76 48.49 -4.50
CA ALA A 253 4.61 47.59 -4.50
C ALA A 253 4.60 46.65 -5.73
N LEU A 254 4.91 47.20 -6.92
CA LEU A 254 5.06 46.40 -8.13
C LEU A 254 6.20 45.37 -8.01
N ILE A 255 7.34 45.77 -7.47
CA ILE A 255 8.49 44.87 -7.27
C ILE A 255 8.13 43.74 -6.31
N GLN A 256 7.50 44.04 -5.18
CA GLN A 256 7.08 43.04 -4.20
C GLN A 256 6.12 42.01 -4.81
N PHE A 257 5.28 42.44 -5.74
CA PHE A 257 4.36 41.56 -6.45
C PHE A 257 5.08 40.62 -7.44
N VAL A 258 6.09 41.13 -8.14
CA VAL A 258 6.81 40.38 -9.20
C VAL A 258 7.97 39.54 -8.63
N GLU A 259 8.45 39.84 -7.42
CA GLU A 259 9.55 39.15 -6.75
C GLU A 259 9.39 37.61 -6.66
N PRO A 260 8.20 37.04 -6.37
CA PRO A 260 7.99 35.59 -6.39
C PRO A 260 8.21 34.95 -7.76
N MET A 261 8.05 35.69 -8.87
CA MET A 261 8.26 35.20 -10.23
C MET A 261 9.75 35.12 -10.61
N LEU A 262 10.63 35.76 -9.83
CA LEU A 262 12.07 35.81 -10.06
C LEU A 262 12.86 34.72 -9.32
N SER A 263 12.22 34.03 -8.37
CA SER A 263 12.78 32.92 -7.59
C SER A 263 12.90 31.66 -8.43
#